data_AF-A0A7V6XQ50-F1
#
_entry.id   AF-A0A7V6XQ50-F1
#
_cell.length_a   1.000
_cell.length_b   1.000
_cell.length_c   1.000
_cell.angle_alpha   90.00
_cell.angle_beta   90.00
_cell.angle_gamma   90.00
#
_symmetry.space_group_name_H-M   'P 1'
#
loop_
_entity.id
_entity.type
_entity.pdbx_description
1 polymer ?
#
loop_
_entity_poly.entity_id
_entity_poly.type
_entity_poly.pdbx_seq_one_letter_code
_entity_poly.pdbx_strand_id
1 'polypeptide(L)'
;MNLTLKEGGYIGRNLDIGLTSGCAEINPKITLNAGGPVYINGNLTIQKADVKISGIFYVKGEVYISDTTIDGLTLKSGKNGSMIVFSEGNVNVRNNNMYKDNPGHIHAFFYSKSALGMHGVLSNIKVEGGLSGRRIVLNAVQGKSYNSNPRNSQFEQGGGGSVWFQKRAYQKSENSRLQIIYNPEIIEIYSDLKEQEPIIERIDRNMIINREIVTGNN
;
A
#
# COMPACT_ATOMS: atom_id res chain seq x y z
N MET A 1 13.48 -7.68 -10.06
CA MET A 1 13.71 -6.32 -10.61
C MET A 1 14.04 -5.39 -9.46
N ASN A 2 15.01 -4.49 -9.61
CA ASN A 2 15.34 -3.47 -8.61
C ASN A 2 15.14 -2.09 -9.24
N LEU A 3 14.33 -1.24 -8.63
CA LEU A 3 14.14 0.15 -9.04
C LEU A 3 14.45 1.07 -7.84
N THR A 4 15.34 2.02 -8.08
CA THR A 4 15.69 3.05 -7.10
C THR A 4 15.36 4.41 -7.70
N LEU A 5 14.49 5.15 -7.02
CA LEU A 5 14.10 6.52 -7.35
C LEU A 5 14.73 7.44 -6.32
N LYS A 6 15.91 8.00 -6.62
CA LYS A 6 16.69 8.78 -5.63
C LYS A 6 15.93 9.98 -5.07
N GLU A 7 15.17 10.66 -5.93
CA GLU A 7 14.44 11.90 -5.61
C GLU A 7 12.91 11.71 -5.71
N GLY A 8 12.46 10.46 -5.70
CA GLY A 8 11.06 10.14 -6.01
C GLY A 8 10.77 10.22 -7.52
N GLY A 9 9.54 10.59 -7.88
CA GLY A 9 9.19 10.74 -9.30
C GLY A 9 7.72 11.02 -9.57
N TYR A 10 7.43 11.43 -10.81
CA TYR A 10 6.07 11.64 -11.30
C TYR A 10 5.72 10.62 -12.37
N ILE A 11 4.58 9.95 -12.19
CA ILE A 11 4.04 8.96 -13.11
C ILE A 11 2.69 9.50 -13.60
N GLY A 12 2.68 10.04 -14.82
CA GLY A 12 1.51 10.69 -15.42
C GLY A 12 0.35 9.75 -15.77
N ARG A 13 0.46 8.46 -15.47
CA ARG A 13 -0.48 7.38 -15.81
C ARG A 13 -0.61 6.38 -14.65
N ASN A 14 -1.20 5.21 -14.90
CA ASN A 14 -1.22 4.12 -13.93
C ASN A 14 0.18 3.57 -13.67
N LEU A 15 0.44 3.16 -12.42
CA LEU A 15 1.61 2.38 -12.04
C LEU A 15 1.17 0.96 -11.69
N ASP A 16 1.67 -0.01 -12.43
CA ASP A 16 1.47 -1.43 -12.17
C ASP A 16 2.78 -2.06 -11.67
N ILE A 17 2.73 -2.70 -10.51
CA ILE A 17 3.84 -3.42 -9.89
C ILE A 17 3.47 -4.90 -9.83
N GLY A 18 4.31 -5.74 -10.41
CA GLY A 18 4.08 -7.18 -10.49
C GLY A 18 3.44 -7.61 -11.80
N LEU A 19 2.61 -8.66 -11.74
CA LEU A 19 1.96 -9.25 -12.90
C LEU A 19 0.46 -8.96 -12.87
N THR A 20 0.05 -7.98 -13.68
CA THR A 20 -1.36 -7.61 -13.87
C THR A 20 -2.09 -8.48 -14.90
N SER A 21 -1.36 -9.36 -15.60
CA SER A 21 -1.91 -10.38 -16.49
C SER A 21 -1.06 -11.65 -16.48
N GLY A 22 -1.68 -12.81 -16.70
CA GLY A 22 -1.00 -14.10 -16.83
C GLY A 22 -1.06 -15.05 -15.61
N CYS A 23 -0.62 -16.29 -15.85
CA CYS A 23 -0.68 -17.44 -14.94
C CYS A 23 0.69 -17.81 -14.35
N ALA A 24 1.59 -16.84 -14.14
CA ALA A 24 2.90 -17.16 -13.59
C ALA A 24 2.75 -17.86 -12.24
N GLU A 25 3.37 -19.03 -12.09
CA GLU A 25 3.31 -19.85 -10.87
C GLU A 25 4.10 -19.21 -9.72
N ILE A 26 4.99 -18.27 -10.03
CA ILE A 26 5.89 -17.63 -9.08
C ILE A 26 5.76 -16.11 -9.19
N ASN A 27 5.54 -15.47 -8.04
CA ASN A 27 5.55 -14.02 -7.92
C ASN A 27 6.95 -13.46 -8.23
N PRO A 28 7.09 -12.46 -9.13
CA PRO A 28 8.34 -11.73 -9.29
C PRO A 28 8.77 -11.06 -7.98
N LYS A 29 10.06 -11.16 -7.68
CA LYS A 29 10.71 -10.41 -6.60
C LYS A 29 11.04 -9.00 -7.09
N ILE A 30 10.46 -8.01 -6.44
CA ILE A 30 10.60 -6.59 -6.80
C ILE A 30 11.14 -5.82 -5.59
N THR A 31 12.23 -5.08 -5.79
CA THR A 31 12.75 -4.15 -4.78
C THR A 31 12.51 -2.73 -5.26
N LEU A 32 11.83 -1.91 -4.46
CA LEU A 32 11.53 -0.51 -4.75
C LEU A 32 12.08 0.37 -3.62
N ASN A 33 13.05 1.22 -3.93
CA ASN A 33 13.54 2.23 -2.99
C ASN A 33 13.26 3.62 -3.54
N ALA A 34 12.26 4.31 -2.98
CA ALA A 34 11.98 5.70 -3.31
C ALA A 34 12.55 6.60 -2.19
N GLY A 35 13.65 7.29 -2.49
CA GLY A 35 14.29 8.26 -1.60
C GLY A 35 13.54 9.60 -1.51
N GLY A 36 12.48 9.77 -2.30
CA GLY A 36 11.55 10.90 -2.24
C GLY A 36 10.14 10.46 -2.65
N PRO A 37 9.15 11.37 -2.60
CA PRO A 37 7.76 11.04 -2.88
C PRO A 37 7.52 10.66 -4.34
N VAL A 38 6.68 9.65 -4.55
CA VAL A 38 6.22 9.21 -5.86
C VAL A 38 4.79 9.67 -6.08
N TYR A 39 4.56 10.48 -7.10
CA TYR A 39 3.25 11.00 -7.48
C TYR A 39 2.72 10.21 -8.67
N ILE A 40 1.52 9.64 -8.54
CA ILE A 40 0.87 8.81 -9.54
C ILE A 40 -0.45 9.49 -9.92
N ASN A 41 -0.54 9.97 -11.16
CA ASN A 41 -1.75 10.65 -11.66
C ASN A 41 -2.87 9.67 -12.03
N GLY A 42 -2.57 8.38 -12.15
CA GLY A 42 -3.54 7.30 -12.34
C GLY A 42 -3.71 6.40 -11.10
N ASN A 43 -4.01 5.13 -11.35
CA ASN A 43 -4.16 4.10 -10.33
C ASN A 43 -2.82 3.47 -9.97
N LEU A 44 -2.72 2.92 -8.76
CA LEU A 44 -1.63 2.06 -8.32
C LEU A 44 -2.12 0.63 -8.16
N THR A 45 -1.60 -0.29 -8.97
CA THR A 45 -1.87 -1.73 -8.85
C THR A 45 -0.63 -2.44 -8.36
N ILE A 46 -0.74 -3.22 -7.28
CA ILE A 46 0.29 -4.18 -6.86
C ILE A 46 -0.33 -5.56 -6.86
N GLN A 47 0.06 -6.38 -7.83
CA GLN A 47 -0.57 -7.67 -8.05
C GLN A 47 0.45 -8.74 -8.35
N LYS A 48 0.29 -9.91 -7.72
CA LYS A 48 1.14 -11.09 -7.96
C LYS A 48 2.62 -10.73 -7.89
N ALA A 49 3.07 -10.19 -6.74
CA ALA A 49 4.47 -9.81 -6.54
C ALA A 49 4.91 -10.03 -5.10
N ASP A 50 6.21 -10.27 -4.92
CA ASP A 50 6.86 -10.24 -3.62
C ASP A 50 7.71 -8.98 -3.58
N VAL A 51 7.21 -7.95 -2.89
CA VAL A 51 7.73 -6.59 -2.95
C VAL A 51 8.50 -6.26 -1.68
N LYS A 52 9.74 -5.77 -1.81
CA LYS A 52 10.48 -5.07 -0.75
C LYS A 52 10.47 -3.59 -1.05
N ILE A 53 9.92 -2.77 -0.15
CA ILE A 53 9.66 -1.37 -0.47
C ILE A 53 9.95 -0.42 0.69
N SER A 54 10.46 0.76 0.32
CA SER A 54 10.48 1.95 1.16
C SER A 54 10.11 3.13 0.29
N GLY A 55 9.08 3.89 0.66
CA GLY A 55 8.67 5.06 -0.12
C GLY A 55 7.29 5.61 0.25
N ILE A 56 7.10 6.89 -0.08
CA ILE A 56 5.82 7.59 0.02
C ILE A 56 5.20 7.67 -1.37
N PHE A 57 3.93 7.30 -1.49
CA PHE A 57 3.17 7.28 -2.73
C PHE A 57 1.93 8.16 -2.60
N TYR A 58 1.82 9.18 -3.44
CA TYR A 58 0.63 10.00 -3.60
C TYR A 58 -0.10 9.56 -4.87
N VAL A 59 -1.28 8.97 -4.71
CA VAL A 59 -2.05 8.34 -5.79
C VAL A 59 -3.34 9.11 -6.00
N LYS A 60 -3.51 9.68 -7.20
CA LYS A 60 -4.74 10.39 -7.56
C LYS A 60 -5.91 9.42 -7.82
N GLY A 61 -5.60 8.25 -8.35
CA GLY A 61 -6.58 7.21 -8.62
C GLY A 61 -6.83 6.28 -7.44
N GLU A 62 -7.23 5.06 -7.76
CA GLU A 62 -7.43 3.97 -6.81
C GLU A 62 -6.14 3.18 -6.57
N VAL A 63 -6.07 2.52 -5.42
CA VAL A 63 -5.01 1.59 -5.06
C VAL A 63 -5.60 0.20 -4.95
N TYR A 64 -5.04 -0.74 -5.72
CA TYR A 64 -5.45 -2.14 -5.70
C TYR A 64 -4.28 -3.05 -5.36
N ILE A 65 -4.41 -3.84 -4.29
CA ILE A 65 -3.39 -4.80 -3.85
C ILE A 65 -4.00 -6.19 -3.80
N SER A 66 -3.38 -7.14 -4.50
CA SER A 66 -3.82 -8.54 -4.50
C SER A 66 -2.69 -9.53 -4.73
N ASP A 67 -2.83 -10.75 -4.19
CA ASP A 67 -1.88 -11.86 -4.43
C ASP A 67 -0.41 -11.50 -4.17
N THR A 68 -0.15 -10.62 -3.20
CA THR A 68 1.15 -9.94 -3.01
C THR A 68 1.63 -10.05 -1.57
N THR A 69 2.94 -10.09 -1.36
CA THR A 69 3.58 -9.73 -0.08
C THR A 69 4.30 -8.39 -0.21
N ILE A 70 4.23 -7.57 0.83
CA ILE A 70 4.90 -6.27 0.88
C ILE A 70 5.70 -6.24 2.17
N ASP A 71 7.02 -6.36 2.05
CA ASP A 71 7.96 -6.26 3.15
C ASP A 71 8.63 -4.88 3.14
N GLY A 72 9.03 -4.41 4.32
CA GLY A 72 9.86 -3.23 4.45
C GLY A 72 11.25 -3.46 3.85
N LEU A 73 11.73 -2.54 3.02
CA LEU A 73 13.11 -2.57 2.53
C LEU A 73 14.06 -2.21 3.67
N THR A 74 15.01 -3.08 4.02
CA THR A 74 16.05 -2.77 5.01
C THR A 74 16.91 -1.60 4.52
N LEU A 75 16.89 -0.50 5.27
CA LEU A 75 17.62 0.73 4.99
C LEU A 75 19.05 0.66 5.53
N LYS A 76 19.91 1.59 5.10
CA LYS A 76 21.29 1.70 5.59
C LYS A 76 21.37 1.92 7.11
N SER A 77 20.35 2.53 7.70
CA SER A 77 20.23 2.73 9.15
C SER A 77 19.96 1.44 9.93
N GLY A 78 19.70 0.32 9.25
CA GLY A 78 19.29 -0.95 9.87
C GLY A 78 17.79 -1.05 10.16
N LYS A 79 17.04 0.05 10.01
CA LYS A 79 15.58 0.07 10.09
C LYS A 79 14.96 -0.53 8.82
N ASN A 80 13.77 -1.09 8.96
CA ASN A 80 12.98 -1.48 7.79
C ASN A 80 12.13 -0.29 7.34
N GLY A 81 12.24 0.05 6.06
CA GLY A 81 11.36 1.02 5.43
C GLY A 81 9.90 0.52 5.42
N SER A 82 9.00 1.36 4.94
CA SER A 82 7.59 1.00 4.78
C SER A 82 7.04 1.64 3.52
N MET A 83 5.96 1.06 3.00
CA MET A 83 5.16 1.71 1.98
C MET A 83 4.15 2.63 2.64
N ILE A 84 4.18 3.92 2.32
CA ILE A 84 3.20 4.89 2.81
C ILE A 84 2.38 5.38 1.62
N VAL A 85 1.07 5.17 1.65
CA VAL A 85 0.19 5.49 0.51
C VAL A 85 -0.87 6.50 0.91
N PHE A 86 -0.96 7.58 0.14
CA PHE A 86 -2.03 8.56 0.22
C PHE A 86 -2.82 8.52 -1.08
N SER A 87 -4.04 7.98 -1.04
CA SER A 87 -4.92 7.80 -2.19
C SER A 87 -6.08 8.79 -2.16
N GLU A 88 -6.38 9.45 -3.28
CA GLU A 88 -7.64 10.19 -3.43
C GLU A 88 -8.81 9.25 -3.73
N GLY A 89 -8.56 8.15 -4.45
CA GLY A 89 -9.53 7.10 -4.76
C GLY A 89 -9.58 6.00 -3.71
N ASN A 90 -10.28 4.91 -4.02
CA ASN A 90 -10.44 3.78 -3.09
C ASN A 90 -9.13 3.01 -2.89
N VAL A 91 -8.90 2.49 -1.68
CA VAL A 91 -7.82 1.54 -1.39
C VAL A 91 -8.43 0.18 -1.13
N ASN A 92 -8.10 -0.82 -1.95
CA ASN A 92 -8.66 -2.16 -1.85
C ASN A 92 -7.55 -3.20 -1.72
N VAL A 93 -7.57 -3.97 -0.62
CA VAL A 93 -6.64 -5.08 -0.38
C VAL A 93 -7.43 -6.38 -0.24
N ARG A 94 -7.20 -7.32 -1.16
CA ARG A 94 -7.93 -8.60 -1.21
C ARG A 94 -7.13 -9.68 -1.93
N ASN A 95 -7.50 -10.92 -1.69
CA ASN A 95 -6.94 -12.15 -2.27
C ASN A 95 -5.49 -12.46 -1.84
N ASN A 96 -4.86 -11.67 -0.97
CA ASN A 96 -3.53 -12.01 -0.46
C ASN A 96 -3.63 -13.24 0.46
N ASN A 97 -2.79 -14.24 0.16
CA ASN A 97 -2.79 -15.54 0.85
C ASN A 97 -4.20 -16.15 0.99
N MET A 98 -4.97 -16.08 -0.09
CA MET A 98 -6.30 -16.66 -0.17
C MET A 98 -6.30 -18.15 0.20
N TYR A 99 -7.17 -18.55 1.13
CA TYR A 99 -7.28 -19.89 1.72
C TYR A 99 -6.02 -20.45 2.39
N LYS A 100 -4.95 -19.68 2.50
CA LYS A 100 -3.72 -20.11 3.18
C LYS A 100 -3.84 -19.84 4.69
N ASP A 101 -3.16 -20.67 5.47
CA ASP A 101 -3.14 -20.56 6.93
C ASP A 101 -2.16 -19.48 7.42
N ASN A 102 -1.10 -19.21 6.65
CA ASN A 102 -0.15 -18.14 6.95
C ASN A 102 -0.63 -16.82 6.33
N PRO A 103 -0.60 -15.71 7.07
CA PRO A 103 -0.99 -14.40 6.54
C PRO A 103 0.00 -13.93 5.46
N GLY A 104 -0.52 -13.20 4.48
CA GLY A 104 0.26 -12.36 3.59
C GLY A 104 0.63 -11.09 4.34
N HIS A 105 1.93 -10.87 4.50
CA HIS A 105 2.47 -9.73 5.23
C HIS A 105 2.48 -8.49 4.35
N ILE A 106 2.03 -7.37 4.93
CA ILE A 106 1.99 -6.05 4.29
C ILE A 106 2.52 -5.01 5.26
N HIS A 107 3.74 -4.54 5.03
CA HIS A 107 4.39 -3.44 5.76
C HIS A 107 4.03 -2.12 5.10
N ALA A 108 2.86 -1.60 5.46
CA ALA A 108 2.35 -0.39 4.84
C ALA A 108 1.40 0.42 5.73
N PHE A 109 1.44 1.72 5.51
CA PHE A 109 0.42 2.65 5.97
C PHE A 109 -0.43 3.10 4.79
N PHE A 110 -1.76 3.03 4.96
CA PHE A 110 -2.71 3.40 3.94
C PHE A 110 -3.59 4.55 4.42
N TYR A 111 -3.64 5.60 3.61
CA TYR A 111 -4.63 6.67 3.69
C TYR A 111 -5.52 6.67 2.44
N SER A 112 -6.83 6.82 2.62
CA SER A 112 -7.80 7.03 1.53
C SER A 112 -8.73 8.21 1.81
N LYS A 113 -8.80 9.16 0.87
CA LYS A 113 -9.80 10.23 0.89
C LYS A 113 -11.21 9.72 0.58
N SER A 114 -11.33 8.58 -0.09
CA SER A 114 -12.59 7.90 -0.43
C SER A 114 -12.88 6.76 0.56
N ALA A 115 -12.88 5.50 0.13
CA ALA A 115 -13.03 4.34 0.98
C ALA A 115 -11.74 3.50 1.02
N LEU A 116 -11.53 2.82 2.15
CA LEU A 116 -10.51 1.81 2.33
C LEU A 116 -11.21 0.49 2.68
N GLY A 117 -11.02 -0.52 1.84
CA GLY A 117 -11.61 -1.85 1.96
C GLY A 117 -10.55 -2.94 2.11
N MET A 118 -10.72 -3.82 3.10
CA MET A 118 -9.91 -5.03 3.25
C MET A 118 -10.78 -6.27 3.46
N HIS A 119 -10.47 -7.35 2.74
CA HIS A 119 -11.30 -8.56 2.68
C HIS A 119 -10.58 -9.81 3.20
N GLY A 120 -10.53 -10.00 4.52
CA GLY A 120 -10.01 -11.18 5.20
C GLY A 120 -10.99 -12.35 5.36
N VAL A 121 -12.04 -12.47 4.54
CA VAL A 121 -12.93 -13.66 4.59
C VAL A 121 -12.25 -14.85 3.91
N LEU A 122 -11.82 -14.64 2.67
CA LEU A 122 -11.07 -15.64 1.89
C LEU A 122 -9.56 -15.40 2.01
N SER A 123 -9.15 -14.13 2.11
CA SER A 123 -7.75 -13.75 2.30
C SER A 123 -7.27 -14.02 3.72
N ASN A 124 -5.95 -14.07 3.90
CA ASN A 124 -5.30 -14.04 5.20
C ASN A 124 -4.28 -12.91 5.15
N ILE A 125 -4.57 -11.79 5.79
CA ILE A 125 -3.83 -10.54 5.64
C ILE A 125 -3.36 -10.07 7.01
N LYS A 126 -2.06 -9.75 7.09
CA LYS A 126 -1.48 -9.05 8.24
C LYS A 126 -0.84 -7.76 7.77
N VAL A 127 -1.42 -6.64 8.16
CA VAL A 127 -0.87 -5.30 7.94
C VAL A 127 -0.08 -4.88 9.17
N GLU A 128 1.19 -4.55 8.98
CA GLU A 128 2.04 -3.91 9.98
C GLU A 128 2.31 -2.46 9.52
N GLY A 129 1.66 -1.50 10.17
CA GLY A 129 1.65 -0.12 9.70
C GLY A 129 0.44 0.65 10.22
N GLY A 130 -0.54 0.97 9.37
CA GLY A 130 -1.75 1.64 9.85
C GLY A 130 -2.73 1.98 8.74
N LEU A 131 -3.95 2.27 9.15
CA LEU A 131 -5.03 2.66 8.24
C LEU A 131 -5.59 4.01 8.68
N SER A 132 -5.86 4.85 7.71
CA SER A 132 -6.61 6.09 7.87
C SER A 132 -7.46 6.31 6.63
N GLY A 133 -8.62 6.94 6.80
CA GLY A 133 -9.43 7.30 5.66
C GLY A 133 -10.84 7.71 6.05
N ARG A 134 -11.56 8.27 5.08
CA ARG A 134 -12.91 8.78 5.30
C ARG A 134 -13.91 7.67 5.64
N ARG A 135 -13.77 6.49 5.02
CA ARG A 135 -14.55 5.30 5.33
C ARG A 135 -13.66 4.07 5.31
N ILE A 136 -13.68 3.30 6.39
CA ILE A 136 -12.94 2.04 6.50
C ILE A 136 -13.95 0.89 6.58
N VAL A 137 -13.80 -0.11 5.71
CA VAL A 137 -14.64 -1.31 5.67
C VAL A 137 -13.74 -2.54 5.77
N LEU A 138 -13.84 -3.25 6.90
CA LEU A 138 -13.05 -4.45 7.18
C LEU A 138 -14.00 -5.63 7.27
N ASN A 139 -13.78 -6.63 6.42
CA ASN A 139 -14.54 -7.88 6.46
C ASN A 139 -13.56 -9.00 6.78
N ALA A 140 -13.84 -9.78 7.83
CA ALA A 140 -12.94 -10.84 8.26
C ALA A 140 -13.71 -11.98 8.93
N VAL A 141 -13.10 -13.15 8.91
CA VAL A 141 -13.51 -14.28 9.73
C VAL A 141 -12.37 -14.67 10.67
N GLN A 142 -12.71 -15.31 11.78
CA GLN A 142 -11.75 -15.94 12.67
C GLN A 142 -11.49 -17.38 12.21
N GLY A 143 -10.24 -17.84 12.30
CA GLY A 143 -9.87 -19.20 11.90
C GLY A 143 -9.67 -19.40 10.41
N LYS A 144 -9.77 -20.65 9.96
CA LYS A 144 -9.38 -21.04 8.60
C LYS A 144 -10.54 -20.97 7.61
N SER A 145 -10.23 -20.66 6.34
CA SER A 145 -11.16 -20.74 5.21
C SER A 145 -10.54 -21.58 4.09
N TYR A 146 -11.40 -22.26 3.31
CA TYR A 146 -10.97 -23.26 2.34
C TYR A 146 -11.79 -23.18 1.05
N ASN A 147 -11.15 -23.55 -0.06
CA ASN A 147 -11.76 -23.65 -1.40
C ASN A 147 -12.22 -25.08 -1.76
N SER A 148 -12.07 -26.02 -0.83
CA SER A 148 -12.53 -27.41 -0.93
C SER A 148 -12.89 -27.90 0.46
N ASN A 149 -13.76 -28.90 0.57
CA ASN A 149 -14.27 -29.42 1.84
C ASN A 149 -13.17 -30.15 2.65
N PRO A 150 -12.61 -29.56 3.71
CA PRO A 150 -11.78 -30.31 4.65
C PRO A 150 -12.66 -31.02 5.68
N ARG A 151 -12.17 -32.17 6.17
CA ARG A 151 -12.73 -32.79 7.37
C ARG A 151 -12.78 -31.76 8.50
N ASN A 152 -13.93 -31.64 9.19
CA ASN A 152 -14.18 -30.67 10.27
C ASN A 152 -14.37 -29.19 9.87
N SER A 153 -14.98 -28.95 8.72
CA SER A 153 -15.45 -27.63 8.31
C SER A 153 -16.97 -27.45 8.45
N GLN A 154 -17.42 -26.21 8.29
CA GLN A 154 -18.80 -25.83 8.02
C GLN A 154 -18.87 -25.21 6.63
N PHE A 155 -19.91 -25.56 5.87
CA PHE A 155 -20.13 -25.08 4.52
C PHE A 155 -20.96 -23.81 4.54
N GLU A 156 -20.58 -22.84 3.72
CA GLU A 156 -21.38 -21.63 3.46
C GLU A 156 -21.52 -21.44 1.95
N GLN A 157 -22.74 -21.26 1.49
CA GLN A 157 -23.03 -20.91 0.10
C GLN A 157 -23.21 -19.41 -0.02
N GLY A 158 -22.27 -18.74 -0.69
CA GLY A 158 -22.33 -17.30 -0.94
C GLY A 158 -22.35 -16.96 -2.44
N GLY A 159 -22.62 -15.70 -2.77
CA GLY A 159 -22.64 -15.19 -4.15
C GLY A 159 -21.31 -15.30 -4.93
N GLY A 160 -20.23 -15.74 -4.28
CA GLY A 160 -18.91 -15.98 -4.88
C GLY A 160 -18.51 -17.46 -5.00
N GLY A 161 -19.41 -18.41 -4.68
CA GLY A 161 -19.16 -19.85 -4.77
C GLY A 161 -19.22 -20.60 -3.44
N SER A 162 -18.85 -21.88 -3.49
CA SER A 162 -18.75 -22.78 -2.35
C SER A 162 -17.51 -22.49 -1.51
N VAL A 163 -17.71 -22.06 -0.26
CA VAL A 163 -16.61 -21.81 0.68
C VAL A 163 -16.81 -22.64 1.93
N TRP A 164 -15.73 -23.16 2.48
CA TRP A 164 -15.74 -23.87 3.75
C TRP A 164 -14.98 -23.04 4.79
N PHE A 165 -15.52 -23.00 6.00
CA PHE A 165 -14.89 -22.37 7.15
C PHE A 165 -14.59 -23.42 8.21
N GLN A 166 -13.55 -23.20 9.00
CA GLN A 166 -13.28 -24.01 10.18
C GLN A 166 -14.52 -24.02 11.10
N LYS A 167 -14.85 -25.17 11.72
CA LYS A 167 -15.98 -25.24 12.66
C LYS A 167 -15.84 -24.22 13.80
N ARG A 168 -16.96 -23.61 14.19
CA ARG A 168 -17.05 -22.60 15.28
C ARG A 168 -16.29 -22.98 16.57
N ALA A 169 -16.26 -24.26 16.94
CA ALA A 169 -15.57 -24.73 18.14
C ALA A 169 -14.07 -24.43 18.13
N TYR A 170 -13.42 -24.49 16.96
CA TYR A 170 -11.98 -24.25 16.83
C TYR A 170 -11.65 -22.79 16.49
N GLN A 171 -12.59 -22.04 15.89
CA GLN A 171 -12.34 -20.64 15.52
C GLN A 171 -11.97 -19.77 16.73
N LYS A 172 -12.52 -20.03 17.91
CA LYS A 172 -12.32 -19.19 19.11
C LYS A 172 -10.86 -19.07 19.56
N SER A 173 -10.03 -20.08 19.28
CA SER A 173 -8.61 -20.10 19.63
C SER A 173 -7.70 -19.59 18.51
N GLU A 174 -8.27 -19.22 17.37
CA GLU A 174 -7.51 -18.84 16.17
C GLU A 174 -7.45 -17.31 16.05
N ASN A 175 -6.47 -16.81 15.28
CA ASN A 175 -6.43 -15.40 14.96
C ASN A 175 -7.51 -15.02 13.94
N SER A 176 -7.86 -13.73 13.91
CA SER A 176 -8.58 -13.14 12.79
C SER A 176 -7.74 -13.30 11.51
N ARG A 177 -8.36 -13.64 10.39
CA ARG A 177 -7.73 -13.66 9.06
C ARG A 177 -7.42 -12.26 8.51
N LEU A 178 -7.86 -11.21 9.21
CA LEU A 178 -7.44 -9.84 8.97
C LEU A 178 -6.89 -9.26 10.27
N GLN A 179 -5.60 -8.96 10.27
CA GLN A 179 -4.91 -8.34 11.39
C GLN A 179 -4.30 -7.02 10.94
N ILE A 180 -4.51 -5.97 11.72
CA ILE A 180 -3.89 -4.67 11.51
C ILE A 180 -3.17 -4.33 12.81
N ILE A 181 -1.85 -4.26 12.74
CA ILE A 181 -0.98 -3.94 13.86
C ILE A 181 -0.39 -2.56 13.57
N TYR A 182 -0.68 -1.60 14.44
CA TYR A 182 -0.14 -0.26 14.28
C TYR A 182 1.38 -0.29 14.48
N ASN A 183 2.14 0.24 13.51
CA ASN A 183 3.58 0.43 13.64
C ASN A 183 3.85 1.88 14.13
N PRO A 184 4.30 2.09 15.37
CA PRO A 184 4.57 3.42 15.90
C PRO A 184 5.71 4.15 15.18
N GLU A 185 6.62 3.41 14.55
CA GLU A 185 7.76 3.99 13.81
C GLU A 185 7.33 4.64 12.49
N ILE A 186 6.07 4.51 12.08
CA ILE A 186 5.59 5.02 10.79
C ILE A 186 5.74 6.54 10.65
N ILE A 187 5.62 7.28 11.74
CA ILE A 187 5.81 8.74 11.76
C ILE A 187 7.27 9.08 11.50
N GLU A 188 8.19 8.34 12.12
CA GLU A 188 9.62 8.52 11.91
C GLU A 188 10.02 8.13 10.48
N ILE A 189 9.55 6.98 9.98
CA ILE A 189 9.76 6.55 8.59
C ILE A 189 9.23 7.60 7.60
N TYR A 190 8.06 8.19 7.86
CA TYR A 190 7.53 9.26 7.03
C TYR A 190 8.44 10.50 7.03
N SER A 191 8.90 10.94 8.20
CA SER A 191 9.81 12.08 8.34
C SER A 191 11.12 11.85 7.58
N ASP A 192 11.76 10.69 7.78
CA ASP A 192 13.01 10.31 7.10
C ASP A 192 12.85 10.29 5.57
N LEU A 193 11.70 9.87 5.07
CA LEU A 193 11.40 9.84 3.63
C LEU A 193 11.03 11.21 3.04
N LYS A 194 10.66 12.19 3.88
CA LYS A 194 10.25 13.53 3.44
C LYS A 194 11.42 14.52 3.34
N GLU A 195 12.54 14.31 4.04
CA GLU A 195 13.66 15.27 4.16
C GLU A 195 14.50 15.53 2.88
N GLN A 196 13.85 15.69 1.73
CA GLN A 196 14.46 16.27 0.52
C GLN A 196 13.82 17.62 0.12
N GLU A 197 13.40 18.44 1.10
CA GLU A 197 13.18 19.85 0.77
C GLU A 197 14.55 20.53 0.63
N PRO A 198 14.85 21.20 -0.51
CA PRO A 198 16.11 21.89 -0.66
C PRO A 198 16.22 22.97 0.42
N ILE A 199 17.34 22.99 1.13
CA ILE A 199 17.67 24.10 2.01
C ILE A 199 17.74 25.34 1.11
N ILE A 200 16.87 26.32 1.36
CA ILE A 200 16.97 27.63 0.70
C ILE A 200 18.22 28.30 1.28
N GLU A 201 19.37 28.10 0.63
CA GLU A 201 20.64 28.71 1.06
C GLU A 201 20.64 30.22 0.83
N ARG A 202 19.74 30.73 -0.03
CA ARG A 202 19.67 32.13 -0.38
C ARG A 202 18.26 32.55 -0.76
N ILE A 203 17.75 33.57 -0.07
CA ILE A 203 16.58 34.33 -0.49
C ILE A 203 17.10 35.48 -1.36
N ASP A 204 16.68 35.55 -2.62
CA ASP A 204 16.99 36.71 -3.46
C ASP A 204 16.39 37.96 -2.82
N ARG A 205 17.19 39.03 -2.73
CA ARG A 205 16.70 40.31 -2.19
C ARG A 205 15.63 40.84 -3.14
N ASN A 206 14.57 41.39 -2.57
CA ASN A 206 13.57 42.13 -3.33
C ASN A 206 14.24 43.17 -4.23
N MET A 207 14.07 43.02 -5.54
CA MET A 207 14.49 44.04 -6.50
C MET A 207 13.41 45.12 -6.56
N ILE A 208 13.77 46.36 -6.25
CA ILE A 208 12.93 47.52 -6.54
C ILE A 208 13.00 47.75 -8.06
N ILE A 209 11.91 47.47 -8.75
CA ILE A 209 11.77 47.83 -10.17
C ILE A 209 11.31 49.28 -10.22
N ASN A 210 12.24 50.21 -10.45
CA ASN A 210 11.88 51.58 -10.82
C ASN A 210 11.30 51.54 -12.24
N ARG A 211 9.99 51.76 -12.36
CA ARG A 211 9.37 51.99 -13.67
C ARG A 211 9.75 53.40 -14.12
N GLU A 212 10.60 53.50 -15.14
CA GLU A 212 10.79 54.76 -15.84
C GLU A 212 9.47 55.13 -16.52
N ILE A 213 8.87 56.24 -16.08
CA ILE A 213 7.77 56.87 -16.79
C ILE A 213 8.39 57.58 -17.99
N VAL A 214 8.29 56.97 -19.16
CA VAL A 214 8.60 57.66 -20.42
C VAL A 214 7.53 58.72 -20.63
N THR A 215 7.87 59.98 -20.36
CA THR A 215 7.06 61.11 -20.78
C THR A 215 7.29 61.32 -22.26
N GLY A 216 6.30 60.93 -23.07
CA GLY A 216 6.28 61.23 -24.49
C GLY A 216 6.02 62.73 -24.69
N ASN A 217 6.98 63.44 -25.27
CA ASN A 217 6.74 64.77 -25.83
C ASN A 217 6.12 64.62 -27.22
N ASN A 218 4.87 65.06 -27.37
CA ASN A 218 4.30 65.51 -28.63
C ASN A 218 3.66 66.87 -28.39
#